data_AF-A0A7Z9YWQ2-F1
#
_entry.id   AF-A0A7Z9YWQ2-F1
#
_cell.length_a   1.000
_cell.length_b   1.000
_cell.length_c   1.000
_cell.angle_alpha   90.00
_cell.angle_beta   90.00
_cell.angle_gamma   90.00
#
_symmetry.space_group_name_H-M   'P 1'
#
loop_
_entity.id
_entity.type
_entity.pdbx_description
1 polymer ?
#
loop_
_entity_poly.entity_id
_entity_poly.type
_entity_poly.pdbx_seq_one_letter_code
_entity_poly.pdbx_strand_id
1 'polypeptide(L)'
;MGEKMKVVFESGQGLKKLIKTVSKFASEVVIKATTEEIRLQAIDTAKIAMIDILIPRDATQKLGVEDEETVKIKVADLLDALKRAKNSETVTLATSGERMIVTL
;
A
#
# COMPACT_ATOMS: atom_id res chain seq x y z
N MET A 1 10.80 13.71 -12.67
CA MET A 1 9.51 13.49 -11.98
C MET A 1 9.81 13.08 -10.56
N GLY A 2 9.40 13.89 -9.57
CA GLY A 2 9.66 13.63 -8.15
C GLY A 2 8.76 12.54 -7.56
N GLU A 3 9.10 12.08 -6.36
CA GLU A 3 8.24 11.20 -5.57
C GLU A 3 7.01 11.99 -5.10
N LYS A 4 5.78 11.53 -5.39
CA LYS A 4 4.55 12.22 -4.95
C LYS A 4 4.02 11.73 -3.61
N MET A 5 4.25 10.45 -3.31
CA MET A 5 3.94 9.81 -2.04
C MET A 5 5.15 9.01 -1.57
N LYS A 6 5.37 9.00 -0.26
CA LYS A 6 6.33 8.12 0.43
C LYS A 6 5.79 7.69 1.78
N VAL A 7 5.65 6.39 1.95
CA VAL A 7 5.21 5.74 3.19
C VAL A 7 6.27 4.77 3.67
N VAL A 8 6.56 4.79 4.97
CA VAL A 8 7.51 3.86 5.60
C VAL A 8 6.79 3.05 6.68
N PHE A 9 6.78 1.73 6.50
CA PHE A 9 6.25 0.76 7.46
C PHE A 9 7.40 0.11 8.24
N GLU A 10 7.28 0.04 9.57
CA GLU A 10 8.32 -0.56 10.43
C GLU A 10 8.42 -2.09 10.29
N SER A 11 7.34 -2.74 9.84
CA SER A 11 7.28 -4.18 9.67
C SER A 11 6.74 -4.59 8.31
N GLY A 12 7.63 -5.18 7.50
CA GLY A 12 7.25 -5.87 6.27
C GLY A 12 6.23 -7.00 6.50
N GLN A 13 6.24 -7.66 7.66
CA GLN A 13 5.24 -8.69 7.97
C GLN A 13 3.82 -8.12 8.08
N GLY A 14 3.66 -6.95 8.74
CA GLY A 14 2.37 -6.28 8.87
C GLY A 14 1.78 -5.94 7.50
N LEU A 15 2.55 -5.25 6.67
CA LEU A 15 2.12 -4.88 5.32
C LEU A 15 1.81 -6.12 4.47
N LYS A 16 2.64 -7.16 4.50
CA LYS A 16 2.38 -8.43 3.80
C LYS A 16 1.04 -9.05 4.19
N LYS A 17 0.72 -9.08 5.48
CA LYS A 17 -0.54 -9.67 5.97
C LYS A 17 -1.74 -8.87 5.47
N LEU A 18 -1.66 -7.54 5.45
CA LEU A 18 -2.71 -6.68 4.89
C LEU A 18 -2.92 -6.96 3.40
N ILE A 19 -1.86 -6.89 2.59
CA ILE A 19 -1.96 -7.11 1.14
C ILE A 19 -2.40 -8.55 0.82
N LYS A 20 -1.93 -9.56 1.57
CA LYS A 20 -2.38 -10.95 1.43
C LYS A 20 -3.85 -11.15 1.84
N THR A 21 -4.38 -10.29 2.70
CA THR A 21 -5.81 -10.31 3.05
C THR A 21 -6.62 -9.75 1.89
N VAL A 22 -6.21 -8.61 1.34
CA VAL A 22 -6.84 -8.00 0.15
C VAL A 22 -6.84 -8.97 -1.04
N SER A 23 -5.74 -9.71 -1.25
CA SER A 23 -5.60 -10.64 -2.38
C SER A 23 -6.60 -11.80 -2.39
N LYS A 24 -7.24 -12.10 -1.26
CA LYS A 24 -8.28 -13.14 -1.19
C LYS A 24 -9.58 -12.71 -1.84
N PHE A 25 -9.78 -11.41 -2.03
CA PHE A 25 -11.04 -10.85 -2.48
C PHE A 25 -10.89 -10.11 -3.82
N ALA A 26 -9.76 -9.43 -4.04
CA ALA A 26 -9.55 -8.55 -5.18
C ALA A 26 -8.19 -8.77 -5.86
N SER A 27 -8.17 -8.62 -7.18
CA SER A 27 -6.95 -8.66 -8.00
C SER A 27 -6.22 -7.31 -8.05
N GLU A 28 -6.91 -6.22 -7.72
CA GLU A 28 -6.40 -4.85 -7.75
C GLU A 28 -6.76 -4.14 -6.44
N VAL A 29 -5.89 -3.23 -6.02
CA VAL A 29 -6.09 -2.36 -4.86
C VAL A 29 -5.78 -0.92 -5.25
N VAL A 30 -6.61 -0.01 -4.77
CA VAL A 30 -6.37 1.43 -4.82
C VAL A 30 -5.75 1.84 -3.50
N ILE A 31 -4.57 2.43 -3.56
CA ILE A 31 -3.87 3.00 -2.42
C ILE A 31 -4.05 4.51 -2.49
N LYS A 32 -4.72 5.08 -1.50
CA LYS A 32 -4.91 6.52 -1.35
C LYS A 32 -4.13 7.01 -0.15
N ALA A 33 -3.28 8.00 -0.32
CA ALA A 33 -2.54 8.63 0.76
C ALA A 33 -2.93 10.09 0.89
N THR A 34 -3.12 10.54 2.12
CA THR A 34 -3.30 11.94 2.52
C THR A 34 -2.27 12.27 3.59
N THR A 35 -2.26 13.50 4.11
CA THR A 35 -1.37 13.86 5.22
C THR A 35 -1.67 13.09 6.52
N GLU A 36 -2.89 12.56 6.66
CA GLU A 36 -3.41 11.96 7.90
C GLU A 36 -3.48 10.43 7.87
N GLU A 37 -3.68 9.84 6.69
CA GLU A 37 -3.98 8.42 6.58
C GLU A 37 -3.61 7.84 5.21
N ILE A 38 -3.53 6.51 5.18
CA ILE A 38 -3.49 5.70 3.96
C ILE A 38 -4.73 4.80 3.95
N ARG A 39 -5.45 4.78 2.83
CA ARG A 39 -6.52 3.80 2.58
C ARG A 39 -6.12 2.79 1.53
N LEU A 40 -6.43 1.52 1.80
CA LEU A 40 -6.40 0.43 0.82
C LEU A 40 -7.85 0.08 0.48
N GLN A 41 -8.26 0.41 -0.74
CA GLN A 41 -9.61 0.19 -1.23
C GLN A 41 -9.61 -0.85 -2.34
N ALA A 42 -10.46 -1.86 -2.21
CA ALA A 42 -10.60 -2.89 -3.22
C ALA A 42 -12.06 -3.36 -3.31
N ILE A 43 -12.48 -3.72 -4.52
CA ILE A 43 -13.80 -4.32 -4.76
C ILE A 43 -13.57 -5.80 -5.02
N ASP A 44 -14.37 -6.65 -4.38
CA ASP A 44 -14.25 -8.09 -4.56
C ASP A 44 -14.53 -8.50 -6.03
N THR A 45 -14.10 -9.69 -6.40
CA THR A 45 -14.20 -10.18 -7.78
C THR A 45 -15.65 -10.31 -8.26
N ALA A 46 -16.61 -10.59 -7.37
CA ALA A 46 -18.03 -10.64 -7.70
C ALA A 46 -18.68 -9.23 -7.73
N LYS A 47 -17.97 -8.19 -7.31
CA LYS A 47 -18.41 -6.78 -7.26
C LYS A 47 -19.63 -6.55 -6.36
N ILE A 48 -19.68 -7.26 -5.23
CA ILE A 48 -20.75 -7.21 -4.24
C ILE A 48 -20.30 -6.46 -2.97
N ALA A 49 -19.01 -6.53 -2.64
CA ALA A 49 -18.45 -6.00 -1.41
C ALA A 49 -17.21 -5.13 -1.68
N MET A 50 -17.06 -4.10 -0.87
CA MET A 50 -15.87 -3.25 -0.83
C MET A 50 -15.08 -3.53 0.45
N ILE A 51 -13.77 -3.68 0.28
CA ILE A 51 -12.79 -3.69 1.36
C ILE A 51 -12.23 -2.28 1.44
N ASP A 52 -12.37 -1.66 2.61
CA ASP A 52 -11.78 -0.36 2.94
C ASP A 52 -10.96 -0.52 4.22
N ILE A 53 -9.63 -0.48 4.08
CA ILE A 53 -8.70 -0.56 5.20
C ILE A 53 -8.07 0.80 5.40
N LEU A 54 -8.25 1.37 6.58
CA LEU A 54 -7.65 2.63 7.00
C LEU A 54 -6.41 2.34 7.82
N ILE A 55 -5.28 2.93 7.43
CA ILE A 55 -4.02 2.93 8.16
C ILE A 55 -3.73 4.37 8.58
N PRO A 56 -3.87 4.69 9.87
CA PRO A 56 -3.62 6.05 10.36
C PRO A 56 -2.12 6.39 10.29
N ARG A 57 -1.78 7.67 10.22
CA ARG A 57 -0.39 8.17 10.17
C ARG A 57 0.51 7.58 11.26
N ASP A 58 -0.01 7.45 12.48
CA ASP A 58 0.71 6.94 13.65
C ASP A 58 1.04 5.44 13.58
N ALA A 59 0.38 4.69 12.70
CA ALA A 59 0.72 3.30 12.37
C ALA A 59 1.86 3.19 11.34
N THR A 60 2.42 4.31 10.90
CA THR A 60 3.55 4.38 9.96
C THR A 60 4.71 5.15 10.57
N GLN A 61 5.94 4.78 10.21
CA GLN A 61 7.12 5.52 10.63
C GLN A 61 7.20 6.89 9.94
N LYS A 62 6.73 6.96 8.70
CA LYS A 62 6.67 8.19 7.91
C LYS A 62 5.55 8.10 6.89
N LEU A 63 4.80 9.20 6.76
CA LEU A 63 3.84 9.46 5.69
C LEU A 63 4.14 10.84 5.11
N GLY A 64 4.59 10.86 3.86
CA GLY A 64 4.87 12.06 3.08
C GLY A 64 4.06 12.09 1.80
N VAL A 65 3.21 13.10 1.67
CA VAL A 65 2.44 13.46 0.47
C VAL A 65 2.16 14.96 0.57
N GLU A 66 2.12 15.67 -0.56
CA GLU A 66 1.90 17.13 -0.54
C GLU A 66 0.44 17.47 -0.24
N ASP A 67 -0.51 16.85 -0.94
CA ASP A 67 -1.96 16.99 -0.71
C ASP A 67 -2.60 15.60 -0.61
N GLU A 68 -2.78 14.96 -1.75
CA GLU A 68 -3.29 13.60 -1.89
C GLU A 68 -2.59 12.89 -3.04
N GLU A 69 -2.45 11.58 -2.94
CA GLU A 69 -1.98 10.74 -4.03
C GLU A 69 -2.81 9.46 -4.06
N THR A 70 -3.23 9.08 -5.27
CA THR A 70 -3.95 7.83 -5.49
C THR A 70 -3.22 7.01 -6.54
N VAL A 71 -2.96 5.74 -6.23
CA VAL A 71 -2.34 4.79 -7.16
C VAL A 71 -3.08 3.46 -7.13
N LYS A 72 -3.32 2.89 -8.31
CA LYS A 72 -3.96 1.59 -8.47
C LYS A 72 -2.91 0.56 -8.85
N ILE A 73 -2.83 -0.54 -8.11
CA ILE A 73 -1.80 -1.57 -8.25
C ILE A 73 -2.43 -2.95 -8.34
N LYS A 74 -1.85 -3.84 -9.15
CA LYS A 74 -2.17 -5.26 -9.13
C LYS A 74 -1.66 -5.87 -7.83
N VAL A 75 -2.55 -6.53 -7.10
CA VAL A 75 -2.22 -7.10 -5.78
C VAL A 75 -1.13 -8.17 -5.89
N ALA A 76 -1.14 -8.95 -6.98
CA ALA A 76 -0.13 -9.96 -7.25
C ALA A 76 1.29 -9.35 -7.36
N ASP A 77 1.45 -8.27 -8.13
CA ASP A 77 2.74 -7.60 -8.32
C ASP A 77 3.28 -7.02 -7.01
N LEU A 78 2.41 -6.42 -6.20
CA LEU A 78 2.78 -5.91 -4.88
C LEU A 78 3.19 -7.04 -3.93
N LEU A 79 2.45 -8.16 -3.91
CA LEU A 79 2.83 -9.34 -3.13
C LEU A 79 4.19 -9.89 -3.58
N ASP A 80 4.42 -9.98 -4.88
CA ASP A 80 5.67 -10.48 -5.44
C ASP A 80 6.86 -9.58 -5.09
N ALA A 81 6.67 -8.26 -5.08
CA ALA A 81 7.66 -7.32 -4.58
C ALA A 81 7.94 -7.54 -3.09
N LEU A 82 6.88 -7.66 -2.29
CA LEU A 82 6.98 -7.83 -0.84
C LEU A 82 7.56 -9.18 -0.43
N LYS A 83 7.43 -10.26 -1.23
CA LYS A 83 7.96 -11.61 -0.89
C LYS A 83 9.40 -11.58 -0.36
N ARG A 84 10.23 -10.70 -0.91
CA ARG A 84 11.65 -10.52 -0.54
C ARG A 84 11.89 -9.86 0.82
N ALA A 85 10.91 -9.15 1.38
CA ALA A 85 11.08 -8.42 2.63
C ALA A 85 11.24 -9.37 3.83
N LYS A 86 12.13 -9.10 4.78
CA LYS A 86 12.15 -9.85 6.06
C LYS A 86 11.00 -9.39 6.96
N ASN A 87 10.66 -10.19 7.98
CA ASN A 87 9.48 -9.89 8.82
C ASN A 87 9.62 -8.56 9.60
N SER A 88 10.82 -8.28 10.11
CA SER A 88 11.16 -7.08 10.89
C SER A 88 11.85 -6.00 10.06
N GLU A 89 11.84 -6.14 8.73
CA GLU A 89 12.48 -5.17 7.84
C GLU A 89 11.51 -4.04 7.53
N THR A 90 12.05 -2.82 7.50
CA THR A 90 11.32 -1.62 7.13
C THR A 90 10.97 -1.69 5.65
N VAL A 91 9.72 -1.41 5.29
CA VAL A 91 9.30 -1.35 3.89
C VAL A 91 8.87 0.06 3.54
N THR A 92 9.45 0.60 2.47
CA THR A 92 9.03 1.89 1.92
C THR A 92 8.21 1.68 0.64
N LEU A 93 7.05 2.33 0.58
CA LEU A 93 6.25 2.47 -0.64
C LEU A 93 6.36 3.92 -1.12
N ALA A 94 6.69 4.12 -2.39
CA ALA A 94 6.72 5.45 -2.99
C ALA A 94 6.10 5.46 -4.39
N THR A 95 5.49 6.58 -4.78
CA THR A 95 5.02 6.78 -6.16
C THR A 95 5.98 7.64 -6.95
N SER A 96 6.27 7.25 -8.19
CA SER A 96 7.00 8.07 -9.16
C SER A 96 6.34 7.94 -10.52
N GLY A 97 5.58 8.97 -10.92
CA GLY A 97 4.67 8.89 -12.06
C GLY A 97 3.61 7.82 -11.83
N GLU A 98 3.45 6.90 -12.78
CA GLU A 98 2.48 5.79 -12.69
C GLU A 98 3.05 4.52 -12.03
N ARG A 99 4.24 4.61 -11.43
CA ARG A 99 4.91 3.45 -10.84
C ARG A 99 4.87 3.50 -9.32
N MET A 100 4.63 2.34 -8.73
CA MET A 100 4.96 2.07 -7.33
C MET A 100 6.39 1.56 -7.22
N ILE A 101 7.17 2.19 -6.37
CA ILE A 101 8.50 1.77 -5.96
C ILE A 101 8.37 1.14 -4.59
N VAL A 102 8.90 -0.07 -4.45
CA VAL A 102 8.97 -0.80 -3.17
C VAL A 102 10.44 -0.94 -2.79
N THR A 103 10.83 -0.37 -1.66
CA THR A 103 12.17 -0.51 -1.07
C THR A 103 12.08 -1.35 0.19
N LEU A 104 13.00 -2.30 0.32
CA LEU A 104 13.13 -3.26 1.41
C LEU A 104 14.44 -2.98 2.16
#